data_AF-A0A9E4H9C7-F1
#
_entry.id   AF-A0A9E4H9C7-F1
#
_cell.length_a   1.000
_cell.length_b   1.000
_cell.length_c   1.000
_cell.angle_alpha   90.00
_cell.angle_beta   90.00
_cell.angle_gamma   90.00
#
_symmetry.space_group_name_H-M   'P 1'
#
loop_
_entity.id
_entity.type
_entity.pdbx_description
1 polymer ?
#
loop_
_entity_poly.entity_id
_entity_poly.type
_entity_poly.pdbx_seq_one_letter_code
_entity_poly.pdbx_strand_id
1 'polypeptide(L)'
;MTGYLVKRAGQMVLTLFLIISLTFFLVQAQPGDYATFYALNPDLPAEVREQIKASFGLDKPLWEQYLIHMKNTVTGNFGVSFGHFPRPVIEVLAERIPRTAVLFLTATATSFYIGFFLGKAIAWRRGG
;
A
#
# COMPACT_ATOMS: atom_id res chain seq x y z
N MET A 1 26.27 -6.33 -16.53
CA MET A 1 25.43 -6.48 -15.31
C MET A 1 24.91 -5.13 -14.79
N THR A 2 25.75 -4.09 -14.73
CA THR A 2 25.37 -2.73 -14.25
C THR A 2 24.24 -2.09 -15.07
N GLY A 3 24.28 -2.15 -16.40
CA GLY A 3 23.20 -1.61 -17.25
C GLY A 3 21.85 -2.32 -17.06
N TYR A 4 21.86 -3.62 -16.75
CA TYR A 4 20.63 -4.37 -16.44
C TYR A 4 20.05 -3.97 -15.08
N LEU A 5 20.90 -3.81 -14.06
CA LEU A 5 20.47 -3.35 -12.73
C LEU A 5 19.88 -1.94 -12.78
N VAL A 6 20.49 -1.01 -13.53
CA VAL A 6 19.98 0.35 -13.71
C VAL A 6 18.62 0.34 -14.42
N LYS A 7 18.49 -0.41 -15.52
CA LYS A 7 17.22 -0.55 -16.23
C LYS A 7 16.13 -1.10 -15.32
N ARG A 8 16.45 -2.12 -14.52
CA ARG A 8 15.51 -2.76 -13.60
C ARG A 8 15.11 -1.84 -12.44
N ALA A 9 16.06 -1.11 -11.87
CA ALA A 9 15.79 -0.11 -10.83
C ALA A 9 14.89 1.02 -11.37
N GLY A 10 15.17 1.53 -12.58
CA GLY A 10 14.33 2.53 -13.23
C GLY A 10 12.90 2.05 -13.48
N GLN A 11 12.73 0.80 -13.93
CA GLN A 11 11.42 0.17 -14.08
C GLN A 11 10.68 0.09 -12.74
N MET A 12 11.35 -0.33 -11.66
CA MET A 12 10.75 -0.42 -10.33
C MET A 12 10.29 0.96 -9.82
N VAL A 13 11.13 1.98 -9.95
CA VAL A 13 10.78 3.35 -9.55
C VAL A 13 9.58 3.86 -10.34
N LEU A 14 9.56 3.65 -11.66
CA LEU A 14 8.43 4.03 -12.51
C LEU A 14 7.14 3.30 -12.10
N THR A 15 7.21 1.99 -11.86
CA THR A 15 6.06 1.21 -11.41
C THR A 15 5.53 1.70 -10.06
N LEU A 16 6.41 1.94 -9.08
CA LEU A 16 6.01 2.47 -7.78
C LEU A 16 5.38 3.86 -7.90
N PHE A 17 6.00 4.75 -8.68
CA PHE A 17 5.47 6.08 -8.96
C PHE A 17 4.06 5.99 -9.54
N LEU A 18 3.86 5.18 -10.58
CA LEU A 18 2.54 5.01 -11.20
C LEU A 18 1.50 4.44 -10.23
N ILE A 19 1.87 3.47 -9.38
CA ILE A 19 0.96 2.89 -8.39
C ILE A 19 0.57 3.94 -7.34
N ILE A 20 1.53 4.71 -6.81
CA ILE A 20 1.26 5.77 -5.82
C ILE A 20 0.35 6.83 -6.43
N SER A 21 0.67 7.32 -7.63
CA SER A 21 -0.15 8.32 -8.32
C SER A 21 -1.56 7.78 -8.61
N LEU A 22 -1.66 6.56 -9.13
CA LEU A 22 -2.95 5.94 -9.41
C LEU A 22 -3.78 5.78 -8.14
N THR A 23 -3.17 5.34 -7.04
CA THR A 23 -3.86 5.17 -5.75
C THR A 23 -4.37 6.52 -5.23
N PHE A 24 -3.56 7.58 -5.32
CA PHE A 24 -3.98 8.93 -4.96
C PHE A 24 -5.22 9.37 -5.76
N PHE A 25 -5.18 9.25 -7.09
CA PHE A 25 -6.32 9.63 -7.94
C PHE A 25 -7.53 8.74 -7.73
N LEU A 26 -7.34 7.43 -7.49
CA LEU A 26 -8.43 6.51 -7.20
C LEU A 26 -9.16 6.89 -5.91
N VAL A 27 -8.42 7.22 -4.85
CA VAL A 27 -9.00 7.67 -3.58
C VAL A 27 -9.69 9.02 -3.77
N GLN A 28 -9.09 9.96 -4.51
CA GLN A 28 -9.69 11.27 -4.82
C GLN A 28 -10.96 11.17 -5.65
N ALA A 29 -11.06 10.16 -6.53
CA ALA A 29 -12.21 9.95 -7.40
C ALA A 29 -13.41 9.31 -6.68
N GLN A 30 -13.23 8.78 -5.46
CA GLN A 30 -14.35 8.24 -4.71
C GLN A 30 -15.33 9.36 -4.32
N PRO A 31 -16.65 9.14 -4.45
CA PRO A 31 -17.65 10.11 -4.03
C PRO A 31 -17.65 10.23 -2.50
N GLY A 32 -17.22 11.39 -2.00
CA GLY A 32 -17.07 11.71 -0.58
C GLY A 32 -15.80 12.55 -0.37
N ASP A 33 -15.83 13.54 0.52
CA ASP A 33 -14.61 14.22 0.96
C ASP A 33 -13.70 13.16 1.63
N TYR A 34 -12.36 13.22 1.50
CA TYR A 34 -11.45 12.34 2.27
C TYR A 34 -11.81 12.39 3.75
N ALA A 35 -12.24 13.56 4.24
CA ALA A 35 -12.79 13.81 5.56
C ALA A 35 -13.97 12.92 5.96
N THR A 36 -14.71 12.36 5.00
CA THR A 36 -15.83 11.43 5.22
C THR A 36 -15.32 10.04 5.58
N PHE A 37 -14.16 9.62 5.05
CA PHE A 37 -13.45 8.43 5.53
C PHE A 37 -12.83 8.65 6.92
N TYR A 38 -12.32 9.86 7.22
CA TYR A 38 -11.97 10.23 8.60
C TYR A 38 -13.19 10.27 9.53
N ALA A 39 -14.39 10.50 8.98
CA ALA A 39 -15.67 10.50 9.71
C ALA A 39 -16.32 9.11 9.83
N LEU A 40 -15.64 8.05 9.40
CA LEU A 40 -16.11 6.68 9.68
C LEU A 40 -16.06 6.33 11.17
N ASN A 41 -15.43 7.17 11.99
CA ASN A 41 -15.65 7.15 13.43
C ASN A 41 -16.65 8.28 13.79
N PRO A 42 -17.97 8.00 13.81
CA PRO A 42 -19.00 8.99 14.12
C PRO A 42 -18.85 9.61 15.51
N ASP A 43 -18.00 9.02 16.37
CA ASP A 43 -17.70 9.48 17.72
C ASP A 43 -16.60 10.56 17.78
N LEU A 44 -15.97 10.94 16.65
CA LEU A 44 -14.96 12.00 16.64
C LEU A 44 -15.59 13.40 16.71
N PRO A 45 -15.22 14.24 17.69
CA PRO A 45 -15.70 15.63 17.77
C PRO A 45 -15.38 16.42 16.50
N ALA A 46 -16.27 17.34 16.13
CA ALA A 46 -16.14 18.15 14.92
C ALA A 46 -14.82 18.95 14.88
N GLU A 47 -14.30 19.40 16.03
CA GLU A 47 -13.02 20.13 16.08
C GLU A 47 -11.83 19.24 15.70
N VAL A 48 -11.84 17.97 16.12
CA VAL A 48 -10.77 17.01 15.79
C VAL A 48 -10.79 16.70 14.29
N ARG A 49 -11.98 16.66 13.68
CA ARG A 49 -12.14 16.45 12.23
C ARG A 49 -11.51 17.56 11.40
N GLU A 50 -11.72 18.81 11.78
CA GLU A 50 -11.13 19.97 11.09
C GLU A 50 -9.61 20.04 11.29
N GLN A 51 -9.11 19.69 12.48
CA GLN A 51 -7.67 19.58 12.73
C GLN A 51 -7.01 18.50 11.88
N ILE A 52 -7.67 17.35 11.73
CA ILE A 52 -7.20 16.26 10.87
C ILE A 52 -7.18 16.72 9.41
N LYS A 53 -8.26 17.32 8.91
CA LYS A 53 -8.31 17.87 7.54
C LYS A 53 -7.12 18.79 7.25
N ALA A 54 -6.85 19.73 8.15
CA ALA A 54 -5.72 20.65 8.04
C ALA A 54 -4.36 19.93 8.11
N SER A 55 -4.22 18.94 9.00
CA SER A 55 -2.97 18.18 9.15
C SER A 55 -2.61 17.33 7.91
N PHE A 56 -3.62 16.88 7.18
CA PHE A 56 -3.45 16.12 5.93
C PHE A 56 -3.43 17.01 4.68
N GLY A 57 -3.56 18.34 4.85
CA GLY A 57 -3.51 19.31 3.75
C GLY A 57 -4.72 19.24 2.82
N LEU A 58 -5.86 18.72 3.29
CA LEU A 58 -7.08 18.52 2.50
C LEU A 58 -7.78 19.84 2.14
N ASP A 59 -7.40 20.90 2.84
CA ASP A 59 -7.73 22.30 2.60
C ASP A 59 -6.98 22.94 1.41
N LYS A 60 -5.96 22.27 0.88
CA LYS A 60 -5.10 22.78 -0.20
C LYS A 60 -5.58 22.37 -1.60
N PRO A 61 -5.20 23.08 -2.67
CA PRO A 61 -5.50 22.67 -4.04
C PRO A 61 -4.91 21.28 -4.36
N LEU A 62 -5.55 20.54 -5.27
CA LEU A 62 -5.22 19.14 -5.59
C LEU A 62 -3.74 18.88 -5.89
N TRP A 63 -3.06 19.81 -6.57
CA TRP A 63 -1.64 19.66 -6.89
C TRP A 63 -0.75 19.71 -5.65
N GLU A 64 -1.09 20.52 -4.64
CA GLU A 64 -0.36 20.55 -3.36
C GLU A 64 -0.61 19.26 -2.57
N GLN A 65 -1.85 18.77 -2.55
CA GLN A 65 -2.19 17.49 -1.91
C GLN A 65 -1.37 16.35 -2.48
N TYR A 66 -1.23 16.30 -3.80
CA TYR A 66 -0.41 15.30 -4.48
C TYR A 66 1.08 15.40 -4.13
N LEU A 67 1.64 16.61 -4.11
CA LEU A 67 3.05 16.82 -3.75
C LEU A 67 3.33 16.45 -2.28
N ILE A 68 2.42 16.82 -1.37
CA ILE A 68 2.50 16.45 0.04
C ILE A 68 2.44 14.92 0.18
N HIS A 69 1.49 14.27 -0.50
CA HIS A 69 1.35 12.82 -0.48
C HIS A 69 2.60 12.10 -1.02
N MET A 70 3.15 12.58 -2.14
CA MET A 70 4.37 12.02 -2.74
C MET A 70 5.58 12.18 -1.81
N LYS A 71 5.77 13.39 -1.25
CA LYS A 71 6.86 13.68 -0.31
C LYS A 71 6.77 12.77 0.92
N ASN A 72 5.59 12.70 1.53
CA ASN A 72 5.33 11.90 2.72
C ASN A 72 5.54 10.40 2.47
N THR A 73 5.14 9.91 1.30
CA THR A 73 5.35 8.51 0.91
C THR A 73 6.83 8.19 0.76
N VAL A 74 7.61 9.06 0.12
CA VAL A 74 9.06 8.87 -0.08
C VAL A 74 9.84 9.00 1.24
N THR A 75 9.40 9.86 2.17
CA THR A 75 10.02 9.99 3.49
C THR A 75 9.56 8.92 4.48
N GLY A 76 8.63 8.04 4.10
CA GLY A 76 8.06 7.02 4.98
C GLY A 76 7.11 7.56 6.04
N ASN A 77 6.69 8.82 5.93
CA ASN A 77 5.69 9.42 6.80
C ASN A 77 4.29 9.13 6.26
N PHE A 78 3.71 8.00 6.64
CA PHE A 78 2.37 7.60 6.21
C PHE A 78 1.23 8.24 7.02
N GLY A 79 1.55 9.07 8.03
CA GLY A 79 0.55 9.66 8.93
C GLY A 79 -0.14 8.62 9.82
N VAL A 80 -1.40 8.92 10.18
CA VAL A 80 -2.23 8.09 11.07
C VAL A 80 -3.21 7.22 10.30
N SER A 81 -3.54 6.05 10.86
CA SER A 81 -4.45 5.09 10.27
C SER A 81 -5.89 5.59 10.31
N PHE A 82 -6.57 5.56 9.16
CA PHE A 82 -7.98 5.95 9.05
C PHE A 82 -8.92 5.02 9.83
N GLY A 83 -8.64 3.71 9.85
CA GLY A 83 -9.48 2.73 10.55
C GLY A 83 -9.10 2.49 12.01
N HIS A 84 -7.95 3.01 12.46
CA HIS A 84 -7.39 2.77 13.80
C HIS A 84 -6.86 4.08 14.41
N PHE A 85 -7.60 5.18 14.26
CA PHE A 85 -7.19 6.48 14.80
C PHE A 85 -7.11 6.45 16.35
N PRO A 86 -6.12 7.08 17.00
CA PRO A 86 -5.04 7.93 16.47
C PRO A 86 -3.71 7.18 16.22
N ARG A 87 -3.73 5.90 15.84
CA ARG A 87 -2.48 5.12 15.69
C ARG A 87 -1.74 5.47 14.39
N PRO A 88 -0.40 5.61 14.40
CA PRO A 88 0.41 5.74 13.21
C PRO A 88 0.25 4.55 12.25
N VAL A 89 0.20 4.81 10.94
CA VAL A 89 0.08 3.74 9.92
C VAL A 89 1.24 2.75 10.03
N ILE A 90 2.45 3.24 10.32
CA ILE A 90 3.64 2.39 10.39
C ILE A 90 3.53 1.31 11.49
N GLU A 91 2.90 1.62 12.62
CA GLU A 91 2.68 0.66 13.70
C GLU A 91 1.65 -0.39 13.29
N VAL A 92 0.55 0.05 12.67
CA VAL A 92 -0.50 -0.84 12.17
C VAL A 92 0.06 -1.79 11.10
N LEU A 93 0.96 -1.30 10.23
CA LEU A 93 1.66 -2.12 9.26
C LEU A 93 2.61 -3.11 9.95
N ALA A 94 3.41 -2.66 10.91
CA ALA A 94 4.34 -3.51 11.66
C ALA A 94 3.63 -4.69 12.36
N GLU A 95 2.43 -4.48 12.90
CA GLU A 95 1.63 -5.54 13.51
C GLU A 95 1.06 -6.54 12.50
N ARG A 96 0.80 -6.09 11.27
CA ARG A 96 0.21 -6.92 10.21
C ARG A 96 1.25 -7.69 9.42
N ILE A 97 2.46 -7.15 9.25
CA ILE A 97 3.55 -7.75 8.48
C ILE A 97 3.80 -9.22 8.86
N PRO A 98 3.96 -9.60 10.15
CA PRO A 98 4.22 -10.99 10.52
C PRO A 98 3.11 -11.95 10.08
N ARG A 99 1.85 -11.54 10.18
CA ARG A 99 0.70 -12.36 9.79
C ARG A 99 0.68 -12.60 8.28
N THR A 100 0.89 -11.54 7.51
CA THR A 100 0.98 -11.62 6.04
C THR A 100 2.19 -12.46 5.61
N ALA A 101 3.33 -12.31 6.29
CA ALA A 101 4.53 -13.08 5.99
C ALA A 101 4.31 -14.58 6.24
N VAL A 102 3.71 -14.97 7.37
CA VAL A 102 3.38 -16.38 7.65
C VAL A 102 2.44 -16.93 6.59
N LEU A 103 1.37 -16.20 6.24
CA LEU A 103 0.42 -16.63 5.22
C LEU A 103 1.08 -16.77 3.83
N PHE A 104 1.86 -15.78 3.42
CA PHE A 104 2.53 -15.78 2.12
C PHE A 104 3.57 -16.90 2.01
N LEU A 105 4.40 -17.08 3.04
CA LEU A 105 5.44 -18.10 3.06
C LEU A 105 4.84 -19.51 3.06
N THR A 106 3.81 -19.74 3.88
CA THR A 106 3.13 -21.04 3.92
C THR A 106 2.44 -21.34 2.59
N ALA A 107 1.67 -20.40 2.03
CA ALA A 107 1.03 -20.58 0.74
C ALA A 107 2.03 -20.84 -0.40
N THR A 108 3.16 -20.11 -0.39
CA THR A 108 4.21 -20.26 -1.40
C THR A 108 4.92 -21.60 -1.26
N ALA A 109 5.27 -22.01 -0.03
CA ALA A 109 5.90 -23.30 0.23
C ALA A 109 4.98 -24.44 -0.23
N THR A 110 3.71 -24.43 0.19
CA THR A 110 2.74 -25.46 -0.21
C THR A 110 2.54 -25.50 -1.73
N SER A 111 2.38 -24.33 -2.38
CA SER A 111 2.23 -24.25 -3.83
C SER A 111 3.46 -24.77 -4.57
N PHE A 112 4.67 -24.44 -4.08
CA PHE A 112 5.92 -24.93 -4.62
C PHE A 112 6.02 -26.45 -4.49
N TYR A 113 5.74 -27.02 -3.31
CA TYR A 113 5.78 -28.47 -3.11
C TYR A 113 4.79 -29.19 -4.02
N ILE A 114 3.52 -28.78 -4.03
CA ILE A 114 2.50 -29.40 -4.87
C ILE A 114 2.87 -29.29 -6.35
N GLY A 115 3.25 -28.09 -6.80
CA GLY A 115 3.65 -27.85 -8.19
C GLY A 115 4.88 -28.67 -8.60
N PHE A 116 5.87 -28.77 -7.72
CA PHE A 116 7.08 -29.57 -7.96
C PHE A 116 6.75 -31.06 -8.10
N PHE A 117 5.95 -31.64 -7.19
CA PHE A 117 5.58 -33.05 -7.25
C PHE A 117 4.71 -33.38 -8.46
N LEU A 118 3.68 -32.57 -8.74
CA LEU A 118 2.83 -32.75 -9.92
C LEU A 118 3.63 -32.58 -11.22
N GLY A 119 4.49 -31.57 -11.29
CA GLY A 119 5.39 -31.35 -12.41
C GLY A 119 6.29 -32.55 -12.67
N LYS A 120 6.89 -33.11 -11.60
CA LYS A 120 7.71 -34.34 -11.69
C LYS A 120 6.90 -35.54 -12.20
N ALA A 121 5.70 -35.75 -11.68
CA ALA A 121 4.84 -36.87 -12.09
C ALA A 121 4.42 -36.80 -13.56
N ILE A 122 4.08 -35.59 -14.05
CA ILE A 122 3.72 -35.35 -15.45
C ILE A 122 4.94 -35.53 -16.36
N ALA A 123 6.12 -35.03 -15.96
CA ALA A 123 7.35 -35.16 -16.72
C ALA A 123 7.75 -36.62 -16.91
N TRP A 124 7.62 -37.46 -15.88
CA TRP A 124 7.93 -38.89 -15.98
C TRP A 124 6.98 -39.63 -16.94
N ARG A 125 5.69 -39.28 -16.97
CA ARG A 125 4.73 -39.89 -17.90
C ARG A 125 4.92 -39.49 -19.37
N ARG A 126 5.69 -38.44 -19.66
CA ARG A 126 6.00 -37.99 -21.03
C ARG A 126 7.35 -38.47 -21.56
N GLY A 127 8.12 -39.19 -20.74
CA GLY A 127 9.45 -39.72 -21.08
C GLY A 127 9.50 -41.24 -21.29
N GLY A 128 8.40 -41.85 -21.70
CA GLY A 128 8.32 -43.24 -22.16
C GLY A 128 7.67 -43.31 -23.53
#